data_AF-A0A6M0Q7J2-F1
#
_entry.id   AF-A0A6M0Q7J2-F1
#
_cell.length_a   1.000
_cell.length_b   1.000
_cell.length_c   1.000
_cell.angle_alpha   90.00
_cell.angle_beta   90.00
_cell.angle_gamma   90.00
#
_symmetry.space_group_name_H-M   'P 1'
#
loop_
_entity.id
_entity.type
_entity.pdbx_description
1 polymer ?
#
loop_
_entity_poly.entity_id
_entity_poly.type
_entity_poly.pdbx_seq_one_letter_code
_entity_poly.pdbx_strand_id
1 'polypeptide(L)'
;MQLISTFENNAFLEIAITTLEKKGIKKEDIFAVPLDNRTEERKMFDSIHRSDGTSFIDIGMVFGTAFSVIGASIGFKLAWGPIYWGLIGAFIGFMLGFAIRLYTELVMKKKKRALKGKQSEVVLIVECDEAQSELVETILWHHFALGVAKVK
;
A
#
# COMPACT_ATOMS: atom_id res chain seq x y z
N MET A 1 22.98 -5.18 -23.50
CA MET A 1 22.27 -5.85 -22.39
C MET A 1 21.69 -4.76 -21.50
N GLN A 2 20.48 -4.94 -20.97
CA GLN A 2 19.76 -3.88 -20.27
C GLN A 2 19.51 -4.28 -18.82
N LEU A 3 19.93 -3.43 -17.89
CA LEU A 3 19.63 -3.57 -16.47
C LEU A 3 18.56 -2.57 -16.09
N ILE A 4 17.47 -3.07 -15.51
CA ILE A 4 16.36 -2.25 -15.03
C ILE A 4 16.38 -2.32 -13.51
N SER A 5 16.38 -1.18 -12.85
CA SER A 5 16.40 -1.09 -11.40
C SER A 5 15.44 -0.05 -10.89
N THR A 6 14.94 -0.26 -9.68
CA THR A 6 14.01 0.65 -9.01
C THR A 6 14.69 1.27 -7.79
N PHE A 7 14.64 2.57 -7.67
CA PHE A 7 15.19 3.34 -6.55
C PHE A 7 14.12 4.18 -5.90
N GLU A 8 14.30 4.51 -4.62
CA GLU A 8 13.63 5.66 -4.05
C GLU A 8 14.34 6.95 -4.53
N ASN A 9 13.59 8.02 -4.79
CA ASN A 9 14.18 9.32 -5.10
C ASN A 9 14.90 9.89 -3.85
N ASN A 10 16.18 9.55 -3.71
CA ASN A 10 17.06 9.94 -2.62
C ASN A 10 18.50 10.18 -3.14
N ALA A 11 19.40 10.61 -2.25
CA ALA A 11 20.79 10.90 -2.62
C ALA A 11 21.57 9.67 -3.12
N PHE A 12 21.16 8.44 -2.77
CA PHE A 12 21.84 7.23 -3.22
C PHE A 12 21.66 6.98 -4.72
N LEU A 13 20.52 7.37 -5.30
CA LEU A 13 20.30 7.33 -6.75
C LEU A 13 21.34 8.19 -7.48
N GLU A 14 21.53 9.43 -7.04
CA GLU A 14 22.50 10.37 -7.64
C GLU A 14 23.94 9.85 -7.54
N ILE A 15 24.27 9.24 -6.40
CA ILE A 15 25.59 8.61 -6.19
C ILE A 15 25.74 7.39 -7.10
N ALA A 16 24.70 6.57 -7.28
CA ALA A 16 24.71 5.42 -8.16
C ALA A 16 24.96 5.84 -9.61
N ILE A 17 24.22 6.83 -10.12
CA ILE A 17 24.39 7.37 -11.48
C ILE A 17 25.81 7.90 -11.68
N THR A 18 26.29 8.72 -10.74
CA THR A 18 27.66 9.27 -10.79
C THR A 18 28.72 8.15 -10.77
N THR A 19 28.47 7.07 -10.04
CA THR A 19 29.40 5.94 -9.94
C THR A 19 29.42 5.13 -11.23
N LEU A 20 28.27 4.95 -11.88
CA LEU A 20 28.17 4.32 -13.20
C LEU A 20 28.92 5.13 -14.26
N GLU A 21 28.74 6.46 -14.28
CA GLU A 21 29.47 7.35 -15.19
C GLU A 21 30.99 7.26 -14.98
N LYS A 22 31.44 7.30 -13.72
CA LYS A 22 32.88 7.16 -13.38
C LYS A 22 33.47 5.82 -13.78
N LYS A 23 32.64 4.78 -13.91
CA LYS A 23 33.05 3.42 -14.31
C LYS A 23 32.99 3.20 -15.83
N GLY A 24 32.66 4.24 -16.60
CA GLY A 24 32.74 4.24 -18.06
C GLY A 24 31.43 3.98 -18.78
N ILE A 25 30.29 3.96 -18.06
CA ILE A 25 28.96 3.95 -18.70
C ILE A 25 28.67 5.36 -19.20
N LYS A 26 28.26 5.51 -20.46
CA LYS A 26 27.96 6.83 -21.02
C LYS A 26 26.61 7.31 -20.50
N LYS A 27 26.43 8.63 -20.41
CA LYS A 27 25.15 9.25 -20.04
C LYS A 27 24.01 8.85 -20.98
N GLU A 28 24.34 8.61 -22.25
CA GLU A 28 23.42 8.18 -23.30
C GLU A 28 22.81 6.80 -22.99
N ASP A 29 23.55 5.97 -22.27
CA ASP A 29 23.20 4.60 -21.93
C ASP A 29 22.50 4.51 -20.55
N ILE A 30 22.26 5.64 -19.89
CA ILE A 30 21.61 5.72 -18.57
C ILE A 30 20.30 6.50 -18.71
N PHE A 31 19.19 5.82 -18.45
CA PHE A 31 17.86 6.41 -18.53
C PHE A 31 17.14 6.30 -17.18
N ALA A 32 16.93 7.43 -16.52
CA ALA A 32 16.23 7.53 -15.24
C ALA A 32 14.86 8.17 -15.45
N VAL A 33 13.80 7.49 -15.04
CA VAL A 33 12.42 8.00 -15.10
C VAL A 33 11.79 7.96 -13.72
N PRO A 34 11.41 9.11 -13.15
CA PRO A 34 10.60 9.13 -11.94
C PRO A 34 9.21 8.60 -12.27
N LEU A 35 8.75 7.60 -11.52
CA LEU A 35 7.38 7.14 -11.58
C LEU A 35 6.51 8.08 -10.77
N ASP A 36 5.39 8.46 -11.37
CA ASP A 36 4.29 9.09 -10.68
C ASP A 36 3.62 8.05 -9.80
N ASN A 37 3.94 8.08 -8.51
CA ASN A 37 3.24 7.25 -7.56
C ASN A 37 1.79 7.72 -7.47
N ARG A 38 0.87 6.78 -7.69
CA ARG A 38 -0.57 7.02 -7.66
C ARG A 38 -0.95 7.56 -6.28
N THR A 39 -1.04 8.89 -6.14
CA THR A 39 -1.65 9.58 -5.00
C THR A 39 -3.15 9.40 -5.07
N GLU A 40 -3.63 8.17 -5.22
CA GLU A 40 -5.05 7.98 -5.20
C GLU A 40 -5.56 8.23 -3.79
N GLU A 41 -6.32 9.31 -3.69
CA GLU A 41 -7.46 9.37 -2.79
C GLU A 41 -8.28 8.11 -3.01
N ARG A 42 -7.99 7.05 -2.25
CA ARG A 42 -8.89 5.90 -2.13
C ARG A 42 -10.26 6.50 -1.87
N LYS A 43 -11.17 6.34 -2.84
CA LYS A 43 -12.56 6.74 -2.71
C LYS A 43 -13.10 6.04 -1.47
N MET A 44 -13.90 6.78 -0.68
CA MET A 44 -14.48 6.31 0.59
C MET A 44 -15.35 5.05 0.42
N PHE A 45 -15.70 4.70 -0.81
CA PHE A 45 -16.37 3.47 -1.19
C PHE A 45 -15.40 2.66 -2.04
N ASP A 46 -14.88 1.59 -1.45
CA ASP A 46 -13.94 0.71 -2.13
C ASP A 46 -14.72 -0.14 -3.15
N SER A 47 -14.27 -0.13 -4.41
CA SER A 47 -14.70 -1.14 -5.36
C SER A 47 -14.02 -2.45 -4.99
N ILE A 48 -14.77 -3.56 -4.98
CA ILE A 48 -14.35 -4.93 -4.60
C ILE A 48 -13.03 -5.42 -5.27
N HIS A 49 -12.49 -4.68 -6.25
CA HIS A 49 -11.33 -5.01 -7.05
C HIS A 49 -9.99 -4.45 -6.58
N ARG A 50 -9.86 -3.94 -5.34
CA ARG A 50 -8.58 -3.47 -4.80
C ARG A 50 -7.96 -4.42 -3.79
N SER A 51 -6.67 -4.71 -3.98
CA SER A 51 -5.77 -5.44 -3.07
C SER A 51 -5.57 -4.76 -1.70
N ASP A 52 -6.39 -3.76 -1.37
CA ASP A 52 -6.34 -3.03 -0.12
C ASP A 52 -7.05 -3.78 1.02
N GLY A 53 -7.82 -4.84 0.71
CA GLY A 53 -8.35 -5.82 1.67
C GLY A 53 -9.17 -5.21 2.81
N THR A 54 -9.69 -3.99 2.63
CA THR A 54 -10.21 -3.17 3.73
C THR A 54 -11.61 -2.66 3.42
N SER A 55 -12.62 -3.53 3.48
CA SER A 55 -14.01 -3.09 3.44
C SER A 55 -14.40 -2.31 4.70
N PHE A 56 -15.17 -1.23 4.53
CA PHE A 56 -15.68 -0.40 5.62
C PHE A 56 -16.79 -1.10 6.43
N ILE A 57 -17.41 -2.11 5.83
CA ILE A 57 -18.63 -2.75 6.34
C ILE A 57 -18.30 -4.00 7.15
N ASP A 58 -17.14 -4.63 6.93
CA ASP A 58 -16.79 -5.94 7.53
C ASP A 58 -16.80 -5.91 9.07
N ILE A 59 -16.18 -4.88 9.67
CA ILE A 59 -16.19 -4.72 11.13
C ILE A 59 -17.62 -4.46 11.63
N GLY A 60 -18.40 -3.66 10.90
CA GLY A 60 -19.82 -3.44 11.20
C GLY A 60 -20.63 -4.74 11.18
N MET A 61 -20.42 -5.61 10.18
CA MET A 61 -21.09 -6.91 10.09
C MET A 61 -20.70 -7.86 11.23
N VAL A 62 -19.42 -7.93 11.60
CA VAL A 62 -18.95 -8.77 12.71
C VAL A 62 -19.59 -8.32 14.02
N PHE A 63 -19.54 -7.03 14.33
CA PHE A 63 -20.15 -6.49 15.55
C PHE A 63 -21.67 -6.60 15.53
N GLY A 64 -22.31 -6.33 14.39
CA GLY A 64 -23.75 -6.49 14.22
C GLY A 64 -24.19 -7.92 14.49
N THR A 65 -23.48 -8.91 13.95
CA THR A 65 -23.81 -10.33 14.18
C THR A 65 -23.63 -10.72 15.65
N ALA A 66 -22.51 -10.34 16.28
CA ALA A 66 -22.25 -10.64 17.69
C ALA A 66 -23.32 -10.02 18.61
N PHE A 67 -23.66 -8.74 18.40
CA PHE A 67 -24.67 -8.04 19.19
C PHE A 67 -26.09 -8.53 18.90
N SER A 68 -26.37 -8.98 17.68
CA SER A 68 -27.65 -9.62 17.32
C SER A 68 -27.86 -10.90 18.11
N VAL A 69 -26.84 -11.74 18.24
CA VAL A 69 -26.93 -13.00 18.99
C VAL A 69 -27.16 -12.71 20.47
N ILE A 70 -26.38 -11.79 21.05
CA ILE A 70 -26.54 -11.37 22.46
C ILE A 70 -27.94 -10.76 22.69
N GLY A 71 -28.38 -9.87 21.80
CA GLY A 71 -29.69 -9.21 21.87
C GLY A 71 -30.83 -10.21 21.77
N ALA A 72 -30.74 -11.20 20.87
CA ALA A 72 -31.73 -12.26 20.77
C ALA A 72 -31.75 -13.15 22.02
N SER A 73 -30.58 -13.51 22.57
CA SER A 73 -30.48 -14.31 23.80
C SER A 73 -31.14 -13.62 25.00
N ILE A 74 -30.93 -12.30 25.16
CA ILE A 74 -31.56 -11.52 26.23
C ILE A 74 -33.06 -11.32 25.93
N GLY A 75 -33.41 -11.13 24.65
CA GLY A 75 -34.78 -10.91 24.19
C GLY A 75 -35.75 -12.05 24.48
N PHE A 76 -35.28 -13.28 24.71
CA PHE A 76 -36.13 -14.37 25.20
C PHE A 76 -36.77 -14.08 26.56
N LYS A 77 -36.18 -13.19 27.36
CA LYS A 77 -36.71 -12.79 28.68
C LYS A 77 -37.54 -11.50 28.64
N LEU A 78 -37.51 -10.75 27.54
CA LEU A 78 -38.17 -9.44 27.45
C LEU A 78 -39.49 -9.52 26.68
N ALA A 79 -40.42 -8.62 27.03
CA ALA A 79 -41.80 -8.62 26.54
C ALA A 79 -41.94 -8.51 25.01
N TRP A 80 -40.98 -7.87 24.33
CA TRP A 80 -40.99 -7.73 22.87
C TRP A 80 -40.41 -8.95 22.14
N GLY A 81 -39.88 -9.94 22.85
CA GLY A 81 -39.39 -11.19 22.28
C GLY A 81 -38.01 -11.10 21.61
N PRO A 82 -37.42 -12.26 21.27
CA PRO A 82 -36.03 -12.38 20.83
C PRO A 82 -35.75 -11.73 19.47
N ILE A 83 -36.74 -11.67 18.57
CA ILE A 83 -36.56 -11.14 17.21
C ILE A 83 -36.31 -9.63 17.22
N TYR A 84 -37.14 -8.88 17.96
CA TYR A 84 -37.02 -7.42 18.02
C TYR A 84 -35.74 -6.99 18.73
N TRP A 85 -35.41 -7.62 19.86
CA TRP A 85 -34.16 -7.34 20.58
C TRP A 85 -32.90 -7.77 19.82
N GLY A 86 -32.99 -8.85 19.03
CA GLY A 86 -31.93 -9.24 18.09
C GLY A 86 -31.69 -8.20 17.01
N LEU A 87 -32.75 -7.69 16.36
CA LEU A 87 -32.64 -6.64 15.34
C LEU A 87 -32.07 -5.33 15.90
N ILE A 88 -32.51 -4.91 17.08
CA ILE A 88 -31.99 -3.73 17.77
C ILE A 88 -30.50 -3.91 18.10
N GLY A 89 -30.13 -5.09 18.62
CA GLY A 89 -28.74 -5.45 18.87
C GLY A 89 -27.89 -5.41 17.61
N ALA A 90 -28.39 -5.96 16.50
CA ALA A 90 -27.71 -5.94 15.20
C ALA A 90 -27.45 -4.52 14.71
N PHE A 91 -28.46 -3.65 14.79
CA PHE A 91 -28.34 -2.26 14.36
C PHE A 91 -27.34 -1.47 15.20
N ILE A 92 -27.39 -1.62 16.53
CA ILE A 92 -26.47 -0.94 17.44
C ILE A 92 -25.04 -1.46 17.25
N GLY A 93 -24.86 -2.78 17.14
CA GLY A 93 -23.55 -3.39 16.89
C GLY A 93 -22.96 -2.95 15.56
N PHE A 94 -23.78 -2.87 14.51
CA PHE A 94 -23.35 -2.38 13.21
C PHE A 94 -22.94 -0.91 13.26
N MET A 95 -23.73 -0.04 13.89
CA MET A 95 -23.40 1.38 14.06
C MET A 95 -22.11 1.58 14.85
N LEU A 96 -21.90 0.83 15.93
CA LEU A 96 -20.66 0.85 16.71
C LEU A 96 -19.46 0.41 15.89
N GLY A 97 -19.55 -0.74 15.22
CA GLY A 97 -18.47 -1.27 14.38
C GLY A 97 -18.13 -0.32 13.23
N PHE A 98 -19.15 0.28 12.60
CA PHE A 98 -18.99 1.26 11.55
C PHE A 98 -18.36 2.56 12.05
N ALA A 99 -18.77 3.08 13.21
CA ALA A 99 -18.20 4.27 13.82
C ALA A 99 -16.71 4.08 14.20
N ILE A 100 -16.34 2.93 14.77
CA ILE A 100 -14.96 2.58 15.09
C ILE A 100 -14.10 2.56 13.82
N ARG A 101 -14.63 1.95 12.74
CA ARG A 101 -13.93 1.88 11.46
C ARG A 101 -13.77 3.25 10.84
N LEU A 102 -14.83 4.06 10.80
CA LEU A 102 -14.79 5.45 10.34
C LEU A 102 -13.74 6.28 11.10
N TYR A 103 -13.72 6.19 12.42
CA TYR A 103 -12.76 6.92 13.25
C TYR A 103 -11.32 6.52 12.95
N THR A 104 -11.06 5.21 12.84
CA THR A 104 -9.72 4.68 12.54
C THR A 104 -9.26 5.07 11.14
N GLU A 105 -10.15 5.04 10.16
CA GLU A 105 -9.86 5.42 8.77
C GLU A 105 -9.60 6.93 8.64
N LEU A 106 -10.44 7.76 9.26
CA LEU A 106 -10.36 9.21 9.16
C LEU A 106 -9.21 9.80 9.98
N VAL A 107 -8.92 9.27 11.17
CA VAL A 107 -7.95 9.87 12.10
C VAL A 107 -6.59 9.20 12.02
N MET A 108 -6.55 7.86 12.04
CA MET A 108 -5.27 7.13 12.10
C MET A 108 -4.65 6.93 10.71
N LYS A 109 -5.45 6.59 9.69
CA LYS A 109 -4.91 6.40 8.33
C LYS A 109 -4.55 7.74 7.65
N LYS A 110 -5.18 8.88 7.98
CA LYS A 110 -4.72 10.20 7.52
C LYS A 110 -3.29 10.52 7.99
N LYS A 111 -2.97 10.25 9.26
CA LYS A 111 -1.61 10.44 9.80
C LYS A 111 -0.59 9.53 9.12
N LYS A 112 -0.93 8.26 8.87
CA LYS A 112 -0.06 7.34 8.11
C LYS A 112 0.06 7.70 6.62
N ARG A 113 -0.98 8.29 6.01
CA ARG A 113 -0.96 8.80 4.63
C ARG A 113 0.01 9.96 4.45
N ALA A 114 0.03 10.90 5.39
CA ALA A 114 0.99 12.01 5.36
C ALA A 114 2.45 11.53 5.43
N LEU A 115 2.71 10.44 6.16
CA LEU A 115 4.04 9.80 6.25
C LEU A 115 4.40 8.97 5.01
N LYS A 116 3.41 8.40 4.29
CA LYS A 116 3.63 7.62 3.05
C LYS A 116 3.70 8.45 1.77
N GLY A 117 3.48 9.76 1.84
CA GLY A 117 3.34 10.64 0.67
C GLY A 117 4.62 11.02 -0.08
N LYS A 118 5.77 10.37 0.17
CA LYS A 118 7.06 10.82 -0.39
C LYS A 118 8.05 9.69 -0.61
N GLN A 119 7.74 8.77 -1.51
CA GLN A 119 8.77 7.99 -2.19
C GLN A 119 8.31 7.90 -3.65
N SER A 120 8.77 8.82 -4.50
CA SER A 120 8.67 8.60 -5.94
C SER A 120 9.69 7.51 -6.26
N GLU A 121 9.21 6.38 -6.77
CA GLU A 121 10.08 5.32 -7.23
C GLU A 121 10.66 5.76 -8.59
N VAL A 122 11.98 5.80 -8.71
CA VAL A 122 12.66 6.08 -9.98
C VAL A 122 13.05 4.75 -10.60
N VAL A 123 12.65 4.54 -11.86
CA VAL A 123 13.15 3.42 -12.65
C VAL A 123 14.41 3.88 -13.36
N LEU A 124 15.52 3.23 -13.06
CA LEU A 124 16.80 3.45 -13.71
C LEU A 124 17.08 2.27 -14.65
N ILE A 125 17.19 2.58 -15.93
CA ILE A 125 17.51 1.67 -17.01
C ILE A 125 18.93 1.97 -17.46
N VAL A 126 19.81 0.97 -17.41
CA VAL A 126 21.20 1.09 -17.82
C VAL A 126 21.47 0.10 -18.95
N GLU A 127 21.90 0.62 -20.09
CA GLU A 127 22.38 -0.19 -21.20
C GLU A 127 23.89 -0.41 -21.05
N CYS A 128 24.32 -1.67 -21.07
CA CYS A 128 25.73 -2.02 -20.96
C CYS A 128 26.06 -3.28 -21.74
N ASP A 129 27.36 -3.50 -21.96
CA ASP A 129 27.85 -4.75 -22.54
C ASP A 129 27.74 -5.91 -21.53
N GLU A 130 27.74 -7.16 -22.01
CA GLU A 130 27.61 -8.36 -21.19
C GLU A 130 28.76 -8.45 -20.16
N ALA A 131 29.97 -8.05 -20.55
CA ALA A 131 31.14 -7.98 -19.69
C ALA A 131 31.03 -6.95 -18.55
N GLN A 132 30.21 -5.91 -18.72
CA GLN A 132 30.00 -4.86 -17.72
C GLN A 132 28.77 -5.12 -16.84
N SER A 133 27.93 -6.09 -17.20
CA SER A 133 26.65 -6.34 -16.54
C SER A 133 26.75 -6.69 -15.05
N GLU A 134 27.76 -7.46 -14.66
CA GLU A 134 28.00 -7.86 -13.26
C GLU A 134 28.49 -6.68 -12.40
N LEU A 135 29.31 -5.80 -13.00
CA LEU A 135 29.79 -4.59 -12.36
C LEU A 135 28.64 -3.59 -12.14
N VAL A 136 27.78 -3.39 -13.15
CA VAL A 136 26.61 -2.50 -13.04
C VAL A 136 25.65 -3.03 -11.98
N GLU A 137 25.32 -4.32 -11.99
CA GLU A 137 24.47 -4.94 -10.96
C GLU A 137 25.03 -4.71 -9.54
N THR A 138 26.33 -4.91 -9.35
CA THR A 138 26.98 -4.71 -8.04
C THR A 138 26.86 -3.26 -7.57
N ILE A 139 27.04 -2.29 -8.46
CA ILE A 139 26.89 -0.87 -8.14
C ILE A 139 25.44 -0.55 -7.74
N LEU A 140 24.46 -1.05 -8.49
CA LEU A 140 23.04 -0.82 -8.21
C LEU A 140 22.65 -1.37 -6.83
N TRP A 141 23.07 -2.60 -6.50
CA TRP A 141 22.83 -3.18 -5.18
C TRP A 141 23.57 -2.43 -4.06
N HIS A 142 24.82 -2.03 -4.28
CA HIS A 142 25.61 -1.30 -3.29
C HIS A 142 25.00 0.08 -2.94
N HIS A 143 24.26 0.68 -3.87
CA HIS A 143 23.56 1.95 -3.66
C HIS A 143 22.07 1.79 -3.34
N PHE A 144 21.67 0.64 -2.78
CA PHE A 144 20.32 0.39 -2.27
C PHE A 144 19.21 0.40 -3.33
N ALA A 145 19.45 -0.18 -4.50
CA ALA A 145 18.37 -0.52 -5.41
C ALA A 145 17.34 -1.42 -4.70
N LEU A 146 16.05 -1.10 -4.85
CA LEU A 146 14.94 -1.90 -4.30
C LEU A 146 14.78 -3.24 -5.06
N GLY A 147 15.22 -3.27 -6.32
CA GLY A 147 15.20 -4.43 -7.18
C GLY A 147 16.01 -4.15 -8.44
N VAL A 148 16.60 -5.21 -9.00
CA VAL A 148 17.37 -5.17 -10.25
C VAL A 148 16.95 -6.35 -11.12
N ALA A 149 16.69 -6.09 -12.39
CA ALA A 149 16.37 -7.09 -13.40
C ALA A 149 17.35 -6.97 -14.57
N LYS A 150 17.83 -8.11 -15.06
CA LYS A 150 18.68 -8.21 -16.25
C LYS A 150 17.86 -8.69 -17.43
N VAL A 151 17.86 -7.92 -18.51
CA VAL A 151 17.22 -8.24 -19.78
C VAL A 151 18.30 -8.32 -20.85
N LYS A 152 18.31 -9.39 -21.64
CA LYS A 152 19.23 -9.57 -22.76
C LYS A 152 18.71 -8.90 -24.02
#